data_AF-L5LLP8-F1
#
_entry.id   AF-L5LLP8-F1
#
_cell.length_a   1.000
_cell.length_b   1.000
_cell.length_c   1.000
_cell.angle_alpha   90.00
_cell.angle_beta   90.00
_cell.angle_gamma   90.00
#
_symmetry.space_group_name_H-M   'P 1'
#
loop_
_entity.id
_entity.type
_entity.pdbx_description
1 polymer ?
#
loop_
_entity_poly.entity_id
_entity_poly.type
_entity_poly.pdbx_seq_one_letter_code
_entity_poly.pdbx_strand_id
1 'polypeptide(L)'
;PASRSRSVVLDARTGQLQLVDGRQPDAVAWANLTNAIHETGWAFLELHTNGHYNDSLQAYAAGVVEAAVTEELIYMHWMNTVVNYCGPFEYEVGYCERLKGFLEANLAWMQRQVELNKDSAYWHQVRLTLLQLKGLEDSYEGSVAFPSGKFTIKPLGFLLLQISGDLEDLELALNKTKTKHTLGSGSCSALIKLLPGHSDLLVAHNTWNSYQNMLRIIKKYWFQFQEGPQEDSPLAPGNKLVFSSYPGTIFSCDDFYVLSSGLIRRAQLGVCTVTQLLRNRCSGAFGNGLDLSEESRPSPARPR
;
A
#
# COMPACT_ATOMS: atom_id res chain seq x y z
N PRO A 1 12.74 -7.96 19.17
CA PRO A 1 13.23 -7.22 20.36
C PRO A 1 12.18 -6.19 20.85
N ALA A 2 12.28 -5.69 22.09
CA ALA A 2 11.35 -4.69 22.62
C ALA A 2 11.44 -3.34 21.88
N SER A 3 12.65 -2.91 21.51
CA SER A 3 12.86 -1.77 20.61
C SER A 3 14.02 -2.05 19.65
N ARG A 4 13.95 -1.54 18.42
CA ARG A 4 15.02 -1.59 17.42
C ARG A 4 15.01 -0.33 16.56
N SER A 5 16.16 0.30 16.40
CA SER A 5 16.33 1.46 15.52
C SER A 5 17.43 1.22 14.49
N ARG A 6 17.18 1.69 13.27
CA ARG A 6 18.06 1.57 12.10
C ARG A 6 18.00 2.85 11.29
N SER A 7 19.11 3.18 10.65
CA SER A 7 19.21 4.30 9.71
C SER A 7 19.84 3.84 8.40
N VAL A 8 19.49 4.50 7.30
CA VAL A 8 20.14 4.30 6.00
C VAL A 8 20.92 5.56 5.66
N VAL A 9 22.25 5.42 5.56
CA VAL A 9 23.16 6.50 5.18
C VAL A 9 23.63 6.31 3.74
N LEU A 10 23.83 7.43 3.03
CA LEU A 10 24.49 7.41 1.73
C LEU A 10 26.00 7.65 1.96
N ASP A 11 26.82 6.63 1.73
CA ASP A 11 28.27 6.75 1.87
C ASP A 11 28.83 7.61 0.73
N ALA A 12 29.38 8.77 1.08
CA ALA A 12 29.92 9.72 0.12
C ALA A 12 31.14 9.20 -0.68
N ARG A 13 31.86 8.18 -0.17
CA ARG A 13 33.03 7.61 -0.84
C ARG A 13 32.65 6.56 -1.87
N THR A 14 31.66 5.73 -1.55
CA THR A 14 31.24 4.60 -2.39
C THR A 14 29.99 4.91 -3.22
N GLY A 15 29.23 5.93 -2.85
CA GLY A 15 27.92 6.24 -3.43
C GLY A 15 26.85 5.21 -3.08
N GLN A 16 27.10 4.30 -2.15
CA GLN A 16 26.21 3.21 -1.79
C GLN A 16 25.40 3.52 -0.52
N LEU A 17 24.20 2.95 -0.46
CA LEU A 17 23.38 3.00 0.74
C LEU A 17 23.86 1.93 1.73
N GLN A 18 24.05 2.35 2.98
CA GLN A 18 24.47 1.46 4.07
C GLN A 18 23.46 1.53 5.21
N LEU A 19 23.05 0.36 5.68
CA LEU A 19 22.20 0.24 6.85
C LEU A 19 23.08 0.26 8.10
N VAL A 20 22.75 1.12 9.06
CA VAL A 20 23.49 1.27 10.32
C VAL A 20 22.56 1.21 11.52
N ASP A 21 23.14 0.81 12.65
CA ASP A 21 22.44 0.67 13.91
C ASP A 21 22.18 2.02 14.57
N GLY A 22 20.98 2.16 15.15
CA GLY A 22 20.57 3.38 15.84
C GLY A 22 20.11 4.49 14.90
N ARG A 23 19.77 5.63 15.51
CA ARG A 23 19.28 6.82 14.80
C ARG A 23 20.45 7.73 14.43
N GLN A 24 20.59 8.01 13.15
CA GLN A 24 21.55 8.97 12.60
C GLN A 24 20.80 10.18 12.02
N PRO A 25 21.02 11.41 12.52
CA PRO A 25 20.29 12.60 12.05
C PRO A 25 20.49 12.90 10.57
N ASP A 26 21.70 12.67 10.05
CA ASP A 26 22.08 12.99 8.68
C ASP A 26 21.78 11.84 7.70
N ALA A 27 21.15 10.75 8.17
CA ALA A 27 20.73 9.65 7.32
C ALA A 27 19.66 10.08 6.31
N VAL A 28 19.55 9.34 5.21
CA VAL A 28 18.49 9.49 4.22
C VAL A 28 17.12 9.18 4.86
N ALA A 29 17.07 8.12 5.64
CA ALA A 29 15.92 7.72 6.43
C ALA A 29 16.36 7.00 7.70
N TRP A 30 15.50 7.02 8.72
CA TRP A 30 15.64 6.18 9.90
C TRP A 30 14.29 5.69 10.37
N ALA A 31 14.28 4.54 11.03
CA ALA A 31 13.10 3.98 11.66
C ALA A 31 13.40 3.50 13.08
N ASN A 32 12.36 3.45 13.90
CA ASN A 32 12.36 2.84 15.21
C ASN A 32 11.07 2.03 15.38
N LEU A 33 11.22 0.75 15.69
CA LEU A 33 10.12 -0.13 16.08
C LEU A 33 10.15 -0.32 17.59
N THR A 34 9.03 -0.11 18.25
CA THR A 34 8.76 -0.58 19.62
C THR A 34 7.72 -1.68 19.56
N ASN A 35 8.09 -2.90 19.94
CA ASN A 35 7.19 -4.04 19.93
C ASN A 35 6.55 -4.20 21.31
N ALA A 36 5.25 -3.92 21.39
CA ALA A 36 4.43 -4.09 22.59
C ALA A 36 3.21 -5.00 22.31
N ILE A 37 3.36 -5.96 21.40
CA ILE A 37 2.26 -6.83 20.95
C ILE A 37 1.75 -7.69 22.11
N HIS A 38 2.63 -8.14 23.02
CA HIS A 38 2.23 -8.96 24.15
C HIS A 38 1.44 -8.17 25.21
N GLU A 39 1.73 -6.89 25.37
CA GLU A 39 1.14 -6.02 26.39
C GLU A 39 -0.13 -5.32 25.89
N THR A 40 -0.16 -4.94 24.61
CA THR A 40 -1.20 -4.06 24.04
C THR A 40 -1.88 -4.62 22.79
N GLY A 41 -1.32 -5.67 22.17
CA GLY A 41 -1.73 -6.13 20.84
C GLY A 41 -1.14 -5.34 19.68
N TRP A 42 -0.29 -4.33 19.94
CA TRP A 42 0.29 -3.45 18.93
C TRP A 42 1.81 -3.35 19.01
N ALA A 43 2.45 -3.30 17.85
CA ALA A 43 3.76 -2.66 17.70
C ALA A 43 3.60 -1.22 17.19
N PHE A 44 4.60 -0.39 17.42
CA PHE A 44 4.62 1.00 17.04
C PHE A 44 5.86 1.27 16.19
N LEU A 45 5.65 1.72 14.95
CA LEU A 45 6.72 2.09 14.03
C LEU A 45 6.73 3.60 13.84
N GLU A 46 7.86 4.23 14.11
CA GLU A 46 8.15 5.59 13.71
C GLU A 46 9.22 5.60 12.61
N LEU A 47 8.95 6.30 11.51
CA LEU A 47 9.85 6.39 10.37
C LEU A 47 9.92 7.82 9.87
N HIS A 48 11.14 8.29 9.62
CA HIS A 48 11.39 9.64 9.11
C HIS A 48 12.31 9.58 7.90
N THR A 49 12.09 10.48 6.94
CA THR A 49 13.02 10.73 5.83
C THR A 49 13.59 12.14 5.90
N ASN A 50 14.74 12.33 5.26
CA ASN A 50 15.49 13.57 5.29
C ASN A 50 15.34 14.35 3.97
N GLY A 51 14.78 15.56 4.07
CA GLY A 51 14.48 16.42 2.92
C GLY A 51 15.70 17.03 2.21
N HIS A 52 16.93 16.79 2.71
CA HIS A 52 18.15 17.15 1.97
C HIS A 52 18.44 16.19 0.80
N TYR A 53 17.75 15.04 0.74
CA TYR A 53 17.88 14.06 -0.34
C TYR A 53 16.66 14.12 -1.25
N ASN A 54 16.83 13.74 -2.52
CA ASN A 54 15.70 13.61 -3.43
C ASN A 54 14.70 12.55 -2.95
N ASP A 55 13.43 12.77 -3.26
CA ASP A 55 12.32 12.02 -2.70
C ASP A 55 12.30 10.57 -3.15
N SER A 56 12.89 10.28 -4.32
CA SER A 56 13.05 8.91 -4.81
C SER A 56 13.98 8.10 -3.90
N LEU A 57 15.10 8.70 -3.51
CA LEU A 57 16.04 8.11 -2.58
C LEU A 57 15.42 7.99 -1.18
N GLN A 58 14.69 9.03 -0.75
CA GLN A 58 13.94 9.01 0.51
C GLN A 58 12.91 7.87 0.55
N ALA A 59 12.09 7.69 -0.50
CA ALA A 59 11.06 6.66 -0.57
C ALA A 59 11.66 5.26 -0.56
N TYR A 60 12.70 5.02 -1.34
CA TYR A 60 13.43 3.76 -1.31
C TYR A 60 14.03 3.48 0.08
N ALA A 61 14.72 4.47 0.67
CA ALA A 61 15.32 4.33 1.99
C ALA A 61 14.27 4.11 3.10
N ALA A 62 13.08 4.70 2.98
CA ALA A 62 11.96 4.45 3.89
C ALA A 62 11.57 2.96 3.91
N GLY A 63 11.42 2.35 2.73
CA GLY A 63 11.18 0.90 2.63
C GLY A 63 12.29 0.09 3.30
N VAL A 64 13.55 0.47 3.05
CA VAL A 64 14.73 -0.22 3.60
C VAL A 64 14.73 -0.18 5.14
N VAL A 65 14.60 1.01 5.75
CA VAL A 65 14.62 1.11 7.22
C VAL A 65 13.43 0.43 7.88
N GLU A 66 12.27 0.40 7.23
CA GLU A 66 11.10 -0.31 7.75
C GLU A 66 11.34 -1.81 7.80
N ALA A 67 11.80 -2.41 6.71
CA ALA A 67 12.13 -3.85 6.68
C ALA A 67 13.17 -4.19 7.74
N ALA A 68 14.22 -3.38 7.84
CA ALA A 68 15.32 -3.60 8.79
C ALA A 68 14.89 -3.61 10.26
N VAL A 69 13.91 -2.79 10.64
CA VAL A 69 13.39 -2.79 12.03
C VAL A 69 12.27 -3.79 12.26
N THR A 70 11.61 -4.28 11.21
CA THR A 70 10.42 -5.15 11.30
C THR A 70 10.58 -6.57 10.74
N GLU A 71 11.79 -6.97 10.32
CA GLU A 71 12.10 -8.25 9.68
C GLU A 71 11.40 -9.49 10.29
N GLU A 72 11.52 -9.66 11.62
CA GLU A 72 10.88 -10.77 12.35
C GLU A 72 9.35 -10.75 12.24
N LEU A 73 8.74 -9.56 12.31
CA LEU A 73 7.30 -9.38 12.19
C LEU A 73 6.85 -9.61 10.74
N ILE A 74 7.62 -9.16 9.75
CA ILE A 74 7.35 -9.40 8.32
C ILE A 74 7.36 -10.90 8.05
N TYR A 75 8.38 -11.62 8.51
CA TYR A 75 8.47 -13.07 8.38
C TYR A 75 7.23 -13.75 8.96
N MET A 76 6.89 -13.47 10.23
CA MET A 76 5.74 -14.09 10.88
C MET A 76 4.42 -13.74 10.17
N HIS A 77 4.26 -12.50 9.72
CA HIS A 77 3.05 -12.10 9.01
C HIS A 77 2.93 -12.80 7.66
N TRP A 78 4.00 -12.85 6.87
CA TRP A 78 4.06 -13.61 5.62
C TRP A 78 3.67 -15.08 5.81
N MET A 79 4.26 -15.73 6.82
CA MET A 79 3.96 -17.12 7.18
C MET A 79 2.50 -17.33 7.58
N ASN A 80 1.90 -16.37 8.28
CA ASN A 80 0.51 -16.45 8.72
C ASN A 80 -0.49 -16.21 7.60
N THR A 81 -0.14 -15.45 6.56
CA THR A 81 -1.13 -14.91 5.62
C THR A 81 -1.00 -15.47 4.20
N VAL A 82 0.14 -15.24 3.56
CA VAL A 82 0.29 -15.39 2.10
C VAL A 82 1.31 -16.43 1.67
N VAL A 83 2.03 -17.09 2.59
CA VAL A 83 3.10 -18.05 2.26
C VAL A 83 2.72 -19.14 1.26
N ASN A 84 1.48 -19.60 1.30
CA ASN A 84 0.98 -20.65 0.40
C ASN A 84 0.24 -20.10 -0.83
N TYR A 85 0.01 -18.78 -0.90
CA TYR A 85 -0.78 -18.18 -1.95
C TYR A 85 -0.06 -18.26 -3.29
N CYS A 86 -0.57 -19.06 -4.22
CA CYS A 86 0.12 -19.36 -5.49
C CYS A 86 1.53 -19.93 -5.30
N GLY A 87 1.71 -20.73 -4.24
CA GLY A 87 2.95 -21.47 -3.98
C GLY A 87 3.20 -22.60 -5.00
N PRO A 88 4.36 -23.28 -4.90
CA PRO A 88 4.78 -24.31 -5.86
C PRO A 88 3.87 -25.54 -5.92
N PHE A 89 3.00 -25.73 -4.92
CA PHE A 89 2.09 -26.86 -4.80
C PHE A 89 0.61 -26.45 -4.94
N GLU A 90 0.33 -25.26 -5.47
CA GLU A 90 -1.03 -24.75 -5.63
C GLU A 90 -1.82 -25.59 -6.65
N TYR A 91 -3.07 -25.93 -6.30
CA TYR A 91 -3.91 -26.76 -7.15
C TYR A 91 -4.48 -25.97 -8.34
N GLU A 92 -4.81 -24.69 -8.13
CA GLU A 92 -5.35 -23.80 -9.16
C GLU A 92 -4.24 -23.12 -9.99
N VAL A 93 -3.32 -23.91 -10.57
CA VAL A 93 -2.17 -23.43 -11.35
C VAL A 93 -2.59 -22.42 -12.42
N GLY A 94 -3.69 -22.70 -13.13
CA GLY A 94 -4.19 -21.80 -14.18
C GLY A 94 -4.64 -20.43 -13.66
N TYR A 95 -5.16 -20.33 -12.43
CA TYR A 95 -5.47 -19.03 -11.82
C TYR A 95 -4.18 -18.26 -11.51
N CYS A 96 -3.20 -18.93 -10.91
CA CYS A 96 -1.94 -18.31 -10.52
C CYS A 96 -1.12 -17.82 -11.73
N GLU A 97 -1.14 -18.54 -12.85
CA GLU A 97 -0.53 -18.09 -14.11
C GLU A 97 -1.22 -16.82 -14.65
N ARG A 98 -2.57 -16.78 -14.64
CA ARG A 98 -3.33 -15.60 -15.05
C ARG A 98 -3.05 -14.40 -14.13
N LEU A 99 -3.02 -14.62 -12.82
CA LEU A 99 -2.72 -13.58 -11.84
C LEU A 99 -1.30 -13.04 -12.06
N LYS A 100 -0.31 -13.92 -12.16
CA LYS A 100 1.08 -13.52 -12.41
C LYS A 100 1.20 -12.71 -13.70
N GLY A 101 0.62 -13.19 -14.80
CA GLY A 101 0.62 -12.45 -16.08
C GLY A 101 -0.08 -11.10 -16.00
N PHE A 102 -1.20 -11.01 -15.29
CA PHE A 102 -1.90 -9.75 -15.04
C PHE A 102 -1.04 -8.75 -14.27
N LEU A 103 -0.42 -9.19 -13.16
CA LEU A 103 0.43 -8.34 -12.33
C LEU A 103 1.70 -7.89 -13.07
N GLU A 104 2.34 -8.79 -13.83
CA GLU A 104 3.51 -8.45 -14.66
C GLU A 104 3.16 -7.40 -15.72
N ALA A 105 2.05 -7.57 -16.42
CA ALA A 105 1.57 -6.61 -17.40
C ALA A 105 1.23 -5.24 -16.77
N ASN A 106 0.57 -5.24 -15.61
CA ASN A 106 0.22 -4.03 -14.89
C ASN A 106 1.46 -3.26 -14.40
N LEU A 107 2.41 -3.96 -13.77
CA LEU A 107 3.67 -3.37 -13.31
C LEU A 107 4.49 -2.81 -14.48
N ALA A 108 4.57 -3.54 -15.60
CA ALA A 108 5.25 -3.07 -16.80
C ALA A 108 4.56 -1.84 -17.41
N TRP A 109 3.23 -1.79 -17.40
CA TRP A 109 2.46 -0.63 -17.84
C TRP A 109 2.73 0.58 -16.94
N MET A 110 2.70 0.43 -15.61
CA MET A 110 3.02 1.52 -14.67
C MET A 110 4.44 2.05 -14.88
N GLN A 111 5.45 1.17 -15.04
CA GLN A 111 6.82 1.58 -15.34
C GLN A 111 6.90 2.39 -16.64
N ARG A 112 6.20 1.95 -17.69
CA ARG A 112 6.13 2.70 -18.96
C ARG A 112 5.46 4.06 -18.80
N GLN A 113 4.39 4.15 -18.01
CA GLN A 113 3.71 5.42 -17.76
C GLN A 113 4.59 6.40 -16.97
N VAL A 114 5.33 5.92 -15.97
CA VAL A 114 6.32 6.70 -15.23
C VAL A 114 7.41 7.24 -16.16
N GLU A 115 7.90 6.42 -17.10
CA GLU A 115 8.92 6.82 -18.07
C GLU A 115 8.42 7.87 -19.08
N LEU A 116 7.17 7.74 -19.54
CA LEU A 116 6.57 8.63 -20.53
C LEU A 116 6.11 9.97 -19.94
N ASN A 117 5.76 10.00 -18.65
CA ASN A 117 5.16 11.15 -17.99
C ASN A 117 6.05 11.70 -16.87
N LYS A 118 7.32 11.97 -17.16
CA LYS A 118 8.34 12.36 -16.15
C LYS A 118 7.99 13.62 -15.38
N ASP A 119 7.26 14.55 -16.00
CA ASP A 119 6.86 15.83 -15.40
C ASP A 119 5.50 15.75 -14.67
N SER A 120 4.85 14.59 -14.69
CA SER A 120 3.54 14.39 -14.06
C SER A 120 3.67 14.18 -12.55
N ALA A 121 3.05 15.06 -11.76
CA ALA A 121 2.94 14.90 -10.32
C ALA A 121 2.32 13.55 -9.92
N TYR A 122 1.28 13.09 -10.65
CA TYR A 122 0.64 11.81 -10.38
C TYR A 122 1.61 10.63 -10.53
N TRP A 123 2.30 10.54 -11.66
CA TRP A 123 3.24 9.44 -11.90
C TRP A 123 4.51 9.54 -11.05
N HIS A 124 4.88 10.74 -10.62
CA HIS A 124 5.90 10.95 -9.60
C HIS A 124 5.49 10.27 -8.28
N GLN A 125 4.29 10.53 -7.76
CA GLN A 125 3.80 9.90 -6.53
C GLN A 125 3.71 8.36 -6.66
N VAL A 126 3.19 7.85 -7.77
CA VAL A 126 3.14 6.40 -8.03
C VAL A 126 4.55 5.79 -8.00
N ARG A 127 5.54 6.47 -8.59
CA ARG A 127 6.93 6.01 -8.57
C ARG A 127 7.48 5.96 -7.14
N LEU A 128 7.20 6.96 -6.30
CA LEU A 128 7.65 6.95 -4.90
C LEU A 128 7.07 5.76 -4.13
N THR A 129 5.78 5.45 -4.30
CA THR A 129 5.14 4.28 -3.67
C THR A 129 5.80 2.97 -4.10
N LEU A 130 6.06 2.81 -5.40
CA LEU A 130 6.73 1.61 -5.93
C LEU A 130 8.19 1.50 -5.46
N LEU A 131 8.89 2.62 -5.30
CA LEU A 131 10.25 2.63 -4.74
C LEU A 131 10.29 2.24 -3.27
N GLN A 132 9.30 2.67 -2.47
CA GLN A 132 9.18 2.24 -1.08
C GLN A 132 8.97 0.73 -0.99
N LEU A 133 8.10 0.16 -1.84
CA LEU A 133 7.92 -1.30 -1.91
C LEU A 133 9.21 -2.02 -2.34
N LYS A 134 9.92 -1.48 -3.35
CA LYS A 134 11.21 -2.00 -3.82
C LYS A 134 12.26 -2.02 -2.70
N GLY A 135 12.38 -0.92 -1.95
CA GLY A 135 13.32 -0.81 -0.84
C GLY A 135 12.99 -1.75 0.32
N LEU A 136 11.70 -1.97 0.60
CA LEU A 136 11.25 -2.94 1.59
C LEU A 136 11.66 -4.37 1.21
N GLU A 137 11.41 -4.78 -0.04
CA GLU A 137 11.76 -6.11 -0.55
C GLU A 137 13.28 -6.30 -0.61
N ASP A 138 14.02 -5.34 -1.19
CA ASP A 138 15.48 -5.39 -1.30
C ASP A 138 16.17 -5.50 0.06
N SER A 139 15.70 -4.73 1.05
CA SER A 139 16.29 -4.76 2.39
C SER A 139 16.01 -6.06 3.12
N TYR A 140 14.83 -6.64 2.94
CA TYR A 140 14.50 -7.94 3.54
C TYR A 140 15.31 -9.07 2.88
N GLU A 141 15.60 -8.95 1.59
CA GLU A 141 16.48 -9.89 0.86
C GLU A 141 17.98 -9.66 1.12
N GLY A 142 18.34 -8.62 1.89
CA GLY A 142 19.73 -8.29 2.20
C GLY A 142 20.52 -7.70 1.02
N SER A 143 19.84 -7.18 0.00
CA SER A 143 20.43 -6.69 -1.25
C SER A 143 19.96 -5.26 -1.57
N VAL A 144 20.44 -4.28 -0.81
CA VAL A 144 20.10 -2.86 -0.98
C VAL A 144 20.81 -2.27 -2.20
N ALA A 145 20.06 -2.07 -3.29
CA ALA A 145 20.54 -1.51 -4.55
C ALA A 145 19.53 -0.51 -5.12
N PHE A 146 19.75 0.79 -4.87
CA PHE A 146 18.86 1.86 -5.32
C PHE A 146 18.78 1.94 -6.86
N PRO A 147 17.59 1.84 -7.47
CA PRO A 147 17.44 1.95 -8.92
C PRO A 147 17.40 3.42 -9.38
N SER A 148 18.36 3.81 -10.22
CA SER A 148 18.41 5.14 -10.83
C SER A 148 17.41 5.35 -11.97
N GLY A 149 16.84 4.27 -12.53
CA GLY A 149 15.90 4.31 -13.65
C GLY A 149 14.73 3.34 -13.47
N LYS A 150 14.44 2.57 -14.51
CA LYS A 150 13.44 1.50 -14.50
C LYS A 150 13.84 0.41 -13.50
N PHE A 151 12.85 -0.15 -12.81
CA PHE A 151 13.03 -1.29 -11.93
C PHE A 151 11.87 -2.26 -12.04
N THR A 152 12.09 -3.48 -11.54
CA THR A 152 11.09 -4.54 -11.51
C THR A 152 10.69 -4.82 -10.07
N ILE A 153 9.39 -5.00 -9.84
CA ILE A 153 8.81 -5.52 -8.60
C ILE A 153 8.43 -6.98 -8.84
N LYS A 154 8.72 -7.87 -7.89
CA LYS A 154 8.35 -9.27 -8.00
C LYS A 154 6.82 -9.41 -7.83
N PRO A 155 6.07 -9.94 -8.83
CA PRO A 155 4.61 -10.01 -8.76
C PRO A 155 4.08 -10.77 -7.54
N LEU A 156 4.77 -11.86 -7.18
CA LEU A 156 4.43 -12.72 -6.04
C LEU A 156 5.40 -12.54 -4.87
N GLY A 157 6.07 -11.39 -4.78
CA GLY A 157 6.89 -10.99 -3.64
C GLY A 157 6.08 -10.18 -2.62
N PHE A 158 6.67 -9.14 -2.05
CA PHE A 158 5.99 -8.27 -1.08
C PHE A 158 4.80 -7.49 -1.65
N LEU A 159 4.63 -7.48 -2.97
CA LEU A 159 3.40 -6.99 -3.60
C LEU A 159 2.16 -7.72 -3.08
N LEU A 160 2.23 -9.03 -2.80
CA LEU A 160 1.11 -9.82 -2.28
C LEU A 160 0.60 -9.32 -0.93
N LEU A 161 1.49 -8.77 -0.08
CA LEU A 161 1.09 -8.14 1.18
C LEU A 161 0.35 -6.82 0.95
N GLN A 162 0.54 -6.18 -0.21
CA GLN A 162 -0.11 -4.93 -0.53
C GLN A 162 -1.48 -5.15 -1.18
N ILE A 163 -1.57 -6.10 -2.12
CA ILE A 163 -2.77 -6.31 -2.93
C ILE A 163 -3.78 -7.27 -2.25
N SER A 164 -3.66 -7.52 -0.95
CA SER A 164 -4.53 -8.47 -0.24
C SER A 164 -6.03 -8.13 -0.37
N GLY A 165 -6.39 -6.84 -0.36
CA GLY A 165 -7.74 -6.37 -0.66
C GLY A 165 -8.12 -6.52 -2.14
N ASP A 166 -7.25 -6.10 -3.07
CA ASP A 166 -7.49 -6.24 -4.51
C ASP A 166 -7.67 -7.69 -4.95
N LEU A 167 -7.03 -8.64 -4.26
CA LEU A 167 -7.16 -10.07 -4.55
C LEU A 167 -8.60 -10.57 -4.36
N GLU A 168 -9.41 -9.97 -3.48
CA GLU A 168 -10.82 -10.37 -3.32
C GLU A 168 -11.61 -10.23 -4.64
N ASP A 169 -11.37 -9.14 -5.38
CA ASP A 169 -12.00 -8.90 -6.68
C ASP A 169 -11.24 -9.58 -7.83
N LEU A 170 -9.90 -9.61 -7.79
CA LEU A 170 -9.08 -10.25 -8.84
C LEU A 170 -9.28 -11.77 -8.88
N GLU A 171 -9.51 -12.42 -7.74
CA GLU A 171 -9.87 -13.84 -7.70
C GLU A 171 -11.13 -14.12 -8.52
N LEU A 172 -12.16 -13.29 -8.37
CA LEU A 172 -13.40 -13.39 -9.13
C LEU A 172 -13.20 -13.04 -10.60
N ALA A 173 -12.52 -11.91 -10.88
CA ALA A 173 -12.30 -11.43 -12.25
C ALA A 173 -11.43 -12.39 -13.08
N LEU A 174 -10.50 -13.10 -12.45
CA LEU A 174 -9.64 -14.09 -13.09
C LEU A 174 -10.17 -15.51 -12.97
N ASN A 175 -11.47 -15.70 -12.70
CA ASN A 175 -12.16 -16.99 -12.69
C ASN A 175 -11.52 -18.03 -11.77
N LYS A 176 -11.16 -17.66 -10.53
CA LYS A 176 -10.77 -18.63 -9.50
C LYS A 176 -12.00 -19.42 -9.05
N THR A 177 -11.88 -20.75 -8.97
CA THR A 177 -13.03 -21.62 -8.69
C THR A 177 -13.36 -21.70 -7.21
N LYS A 178 -12.35 -21.55 -6.34
CA LYS A 178 -12.51 -21.52 -4.87
C LYS A 178 -12.16 -20.15 -4.32
N THR A 179 -13.15 -19.28 -4.22
CA THR A 179 -13.03 -18.04 -3.45
C THR A 179 -13.25 -18.35 -1.97
N LYS A 180 -12.25 -18.05 -1.13
CA LYS A 180 -12.43 -18.11 0.33
C LYS A 180 -13.20 -16.86 0.74
N HIS A 181 -14.52 -16.95 0.79
CA HIS A 181 -15.31 -15.89 1.38
C HIS A 181 -15.07 -15.84 2.89
N THR A 182 -14.63 -14.68 3.39
CA THR A 182 -14.62 -14.36 4.81
C THR A 182 -16.05 -14.49 5.35
N LEU A 183 -16.24 -15.28 6.41
CA LEU A 183 -17.54 -15.47 7.07
C LEU A 183 -18.08 -14.11 7.57
N GLY A 184 -19.26 -13.71 7.10
CA GLY A 184 -19.89 -12.41 7.41
C GLY A 184 -20.17 -11.58 6.17
N SER A 185 -20.66 -10.35 6.32
CA SER A 185 -20.87 -9.43 5.19
C SER A 185 -19.57 -8.89 4.57
N GLY A 186 -18.40 -9.38 5.01
CA GLY A 186 -17.08 -8.96 4.52
C GLY A 186 -16.73 -7.50 4.80
N SER A 187 -17.44 -6.79 5.68
CA SER A 187 -17.37 -5.32 5.75
C SER A 187 -16.87 -4.81 7.10
N CYS A 188 -15.92 -3.87 7.08
CA CYS A 188 -15.49 -3.08 8.25
C CYS A 188 -16.60 -2.14 8.73
N SER A 189 -16.65 -1.84 10.03
CA SER A 189 -17.60 -0.89 10.62
C SER A 189 -16.94 0.47 10.88
N ALA A 190 -17.69 1.58 10.76
CA ALA A 190 -17.21 2.92 11.15
C ALA A 190 -18.32 3.81 11.67
N LEU A 191 -17.91 4.83 12.42
CA LEU A 191 -18.80 5.85 12.96
C LEU A 191 -18.14 7.23 12.88
N ILE A 192 -18.86 8.20 12.31
CA ILE A 192 -18.54 9.62 12.40
C ILE A 192 -19.62 10.26 13.27
N LYS A 193 -19.24 10.80 14.43
CA LYS A 193 -20.16 11.30 15.44
C LYS A 193 -19.82 12.72 15.85
N LEU A 194 -20.70 13.64 15.50
CA LEU A 194 -20.73 15.00 16.05
C LEU A 194 -21.36 14.97 17.46
N LEU A 195 -20.64 15.52 18.45
CA LEU A 195 -21.08 15.58 19.84
C LEU A 195 -22.12 16.70 20.06
N PRO A 196 -22.96 16.59 21.12
CA PRO A 196 -23.94 17.61 21.47
C PRO A 196 -23.30 19.00 21.61
N GLY A 197 -23.99 20.02 21.08
CA GLY A 197 -23.48 21.40 21.11
C GLY A 197 -22.31 21.67 20.16
N HIS A 198 -22.04 20.79 19.19
CA HIS A 198 -20.89 20.90 18.27
C HIS A 198 -19.53 20.95 18.98
N SER A 199 -19.41 20.32 20.16
CA SER A 199 -18.20 20.41 20.97
C SER A 199 -17.01 19.66 20.37
N ASP A 200 -17.27 18.58 19.62
CA ASP A 200 -16.25 17.75 19.00
C ASP A 200 -16.82 16.88 17.86
N LEU A 201 -15.95 16.39 16.98
CA LEU A 201 -16.25 15.44 15.92
C LEU A 201 -15.37 14.18 16.07
N LEU A 202 -15.99 13.09 16.51
CA LEU A 202 -15.31 11.80 16.69
C LEU A 202 -15.39 10.96 15.42
N VAL A 203 -14.29 10.30 15.07
CA VAL A 203 -14.21 9.37 13.93
C VAL A 203 -13.61 8.05 14.42
N ALA A 204 -14.34 6.95 14.22
CA ALA A 204 -13.93 5.61 14.64
C ALA A 204 -14.04 4.60 13.50
N HIS A 205 -13.13 3.62 13.51
CA HIS A 205 -13.10 2.51 12.55
C HIS A 205 -12.85 1.18 13.28
N ASN A 206 -13.49 0.11 12.81
CA ASN A 206 -13.33 -1.24 13.32
C ASN A 206 -13.22 -2.21 12.14
N THR A 207 -12.00 -2.64 11.83
CA THR A 207 -11.71 -3.59 10.76
C THR A 207 -12.19 -4.98 11.11
N TRP A 208 -12.84 -5.66 10.17
CA TRP A 208 -13.16 -7.07 10.26
C TRP A 208 -12.22 -7.84 9.35
N ASN A 209 -11.43 -8.75 9.91
CA ASN A 209 -10.45 -9.52 9.16
C ASN A 209 -10.23 -10.90 9.80
N SER A 210 -9.64 -11.83 9.08
CA SER A 210 -9.24 -13.13 9.59
C SER A 210 -8.27 -12.98 10.77
N TYR A 211 -8.44 -13.79 11.81
CA TYR A 211 -7.60 -13.72 13.03
C TYR A 211 -6.11 -13.93 12.76
N GLN A 212 -5.74 -14.67 11.70
CA GLN A 212 -4.34 -14.84 11.28
C GLN A 212 -3.65 -13.52 10.88
N ASN A 213 -4.42 -12.46 10.59
CA ASN A 213 -3.89 -11.13 10.29
C ASN A 213 -3.56 -10.30 11.53
N MET A 214 -3.82 -10.77 12.76
CA MET A 214 -3.71 -9.95 13.99
C MET A 214 -2.27 -9.66 14.48
N LEU A 215 -1.27 -9.70 13.60
CA LEU A 215 0.01 -9.03 13.85
C LEU A 215 -0.11 -7.58 13.39
N ARG A 216 -0.11 -6.64 14.34
CA ARG A 216 -0.51 -5.25 14.07
C ARG A 216 0.59 -4.26 14.37
N ILE A 217 0.72 -3.25 13.51
CA ILE A 217 1.65 -2.14 13.67
C ILE A 217 0.89 -0.82 13.47
N ILE A 218 0.91 0.07 14.47
CA ILE A 218 0.57 1.47 14.23
C ILE A 218 1.81 2.15 13.64
N LYS A 219 1.67 2.70 12.45
CA LYS A 219 2.77 3.31 11.70
C LYS A 219 2.62 4.81 11.69
N LYS A 220 3.73 5.49 11.95
CA LYS A 220 3.86 6.93 11.87
C LYS A 220 4.98 7.25 10.88
N TYR A 221 4.59 7.78 9.73
CA TYR A 221 5.53 8.21 8.70
C TYR A 221 5.62 9.71 8.68
N TRP A 222 6.84 10.24 8.79
CA TRP A 222 7.18 11.64 8.59
C TRP A 222 8.11 11.76 7.39
N PHE A 223 7.51 11.92 6.23
CA PHE A 223 8.18 12.11 4.96
C PHE A 223 8.52 13.58 4.70
N GLN A 224 9.38 13.79 3.70
CA GLN A 224 9.70 15.09 3.11
C GLN A 224 9.58 15.00 1.58
N PHE A 225 8.49 14.39 1.10
CA PHE A 225 8.21 14.27 -0.33
C PHE A 225 7.58 15.56 -0.87
N GLN A 226 7.87 15.86 -2.12
CA GLN A 226 7.33 16.94 -2.91
C GLN A 226 6.10 16.43 -3.65
N GLU A 227 5.21 17.34 -4.06
CA GLU A 227 4.02 16.98 -4.83
C GLU A 227 4.38 16.49 -6.24
N GLY A 228 5.39 17.09 -6.84
CA GLY A 228 5.85 16.83 -8.20
C GLY A 228 7.35 16.58 -8.30
N PRO A 229 7.82 16.25 -9.51
CA PRO A 229 9.21 15.88 -9.77
C PRO A 229 10.17 17.08 -9.84
N GLN A 230 9.67 18.31 -9.89
CA GLN A 230 10.50 19.52 -9.95
C GLN A 230 11.03 19.88 -8.57
N GLU A 231 12.27 20.37 -8.49
CA GLU A 231 12.97 20.70 -7.22
C GLU A 231 12.34 21.86 -6.43
N ASP A 232 11.56 22.70 -7.10
CA ASP A 232 10.79 23.81 -6.52
C ASP A 232 9.35 23.42 -6.18
N SER A 233 8.97 22.14 -6.36
CA SER A 233 7.63 21.66 -6.06
C SER A 233 7.37 21.74 -4.56
N PRO A 234 6.17 22.20 -4.14
CA PRO A 234 5.84 22.26 -2.73
C PRO A 234 5.85 20.85 -2.11
N LEU A 235 6.10 20.80 -0.81
CA LEU A 235 5.97 19.56 -0.04
C LEU A 235 4.54 19.02 -0.11
N ALA A 236 4.40 17.72 -0.29
CA ALA A 236 3.12 17.05 -0.29
C ALA A 236 2.38 17.28 1.06
N PRO A 237 1.10 17.67 1.05
CA PRO A 237 0.36 18.03 2.27
C PRO A 237 0.18 16.84 3.23
N GLY A 238 0.30 15.61 2.72
CA GLY A 238 0.18 14.34 3.46
C GLY A 238 1.48 13.79 4.04
N ASN A 239 2.58 14.56 4.07
CA ASN A 239 3.89 14.09 4.50
C ASN A 239 3.97 13.53 5.92
N LYS A 240 3.05 13.92 6.82
CA LYS A 240 2.96 13.31 8.14
C LYS A 240 1.64 12.55 8.24
N LEU A 241 1.74 11.25 8.44
CA LEU A 241 0.60 10.36 8.57
C LEU A 241 0.79 9.36 9.70
N VAL A 242 -0.31 9.06 10.39
CA VAL A 242 -0.42 7.96 11.36
C VAL A 242 -1.56 7.06 10.92
N PHE A 243 -1.32 5.75 10.87
CA PHE A 243 -2.31 4.79 10.41
C PHE A 243 -2.14 3.42 11.05
N SER A 244 -3.23 2.65 11.14
CA SER A 244 -3.18 1.25 11.55
C SER A 244 -2.76 0.38 10.36
N SER A 245 -1.86 -0.57 10.59
CA SER A 245 -1.25 -1.35 9.51
C SER A 245 -0.77 -2.72 10.02
N TYR A 246 -0.03 -3.40 9.15
CA TYR A 246 0.46 -4.76 9.29
C TYR A 246 1.96 -4.81 8.93
N PRO A 247 2.70 -5.83 9.41
CA PRO A 247 4.10 -6.00 9.04
C PRO A 247 4.26 -6.18 7.53
N GLY A 248 5.13 -5.39 6.91
CA GLY A 248 5.42 -5.46 5.47
C GLY A 248 4.40 -4.80 4.56
N THR A 249 3.26 -4.35 5.08
CA THR A 249 2.26 -3.58 4.32
C THR A 249 2.54 -2.07 4.42
N ILE A 250 2.92 -1.39 3.34
CA ILE A 250 3.33 0.03 3.38
C ILE A 250 2.17 1.03 3.41
N PHE A 251 0.93 0.52 3.55
CA PHE A 251 -0.29 1.30 3.73
C PHE A 251 -1.20 0.65 4.79
N SER A 252 -2.36 1.26 5.03
CA SER A 252 -3.41 0.71 5.89
C SER A 252 -4.35 -0.17 5.07
N CYS A 253 -4.27 -1.50 5.22
CA CYS A 253 -5.36 -2.36 4.70
C CYS A 253 -6.69 -2.12 5.44
N ASP A 254 -6.65 -1.52 6.64
CA ASP A 254 -7.83 -1.11 7.40
C ASP A 254 -8.47 0.17 6.84
N ASP A 255 -7.70 0.97 6.11
CA ASP A 255 -8.03 2.32 5.65
C ASP A 255 -8.39 3.34 6.74
N PHE A 256 -7.65 3.34 7.86
CA PHE A 256 -7.74 4.40 8.88
C PHE A 256 -6.45 5.24 8.96
N TYR A 257 -6.52 6.48 8.46
CA TYR A 257 -5.40 7.42 8.44
C TYR A 257 -5.74 8.74 9.12
N VAL A 258 -4.79 9.26 9.90
CA VAL A 258 -4.76 10.63 10.42
C VAL A 258 -3.62 11.36 9.72
N LEU A 259 -3.96 12.36 8.89
CA LEU A 259 -2.99 13.13 8.10
C LEU A 259 -2.79 14.52 8.72
N SER A 260 -1.56 15.05 8.67
CA SER A 260 -1.26 16.39 9.17
C SER A 260 -1.94 17.53 8.43
N SER A 261 -2.47 17.28 7.23
CA SER A 261 -3.26 18.24 6.46
C SER A 261 -4.63 18.56 7.09
N GLY A 262 -4.92 18.03 8.28
CA GLY A 262 -6.20 18.16 8.96
C GLY A 262 -7.25 17.17 8.45
N LEU A 263 -6.85 16.24 7.57
CA LEU A 263 -7.72 15.21 7.04
C LEU A 263 -7.58 13.92 7.86
N ILE A 264 -8.70 13.46 8.42
CA ILE A 264 -8.85 12.05 8.79
C ILE A 264 -9.41 11.37 7.54
N ARG A 265 -8.55 10.64 6.83
CA ARG A 265 -8.93 9.98 5.58
C ARG A 265 -9.34 8.55 5.87
N ARG A 266 -10.57 8.24 5.47
CA ARG A 266 -10.96 6.91 4.98
C ARG A 266 -10.72 6.94 3.48
N ALA A 267 -9.91 6.05 2.92
CA ALA A 267 -9.73 6.04 1.48
C ALA A 267 -11.03 5.54 0.81
N GLN A 268 -11.81 6.46 0.24
CA GLN A 268 -12.85 6.15 -0.76
C GLN A 268 -12.21 5.91 -2.16
N LEU A 269 -10.88 6.04 -2.28
CA LEU A 269 -10.15 5.72 -3.51
C LEU A 269 -9.49 4.33 -3.39
N GLY A 270 -10.24 3.30 -3.79
CA GLY A 270 -9.73 2.27 -4.69
C GLY A 270 -8.99 1.04 -4.16
N VAL A 271 -8.64 0.89 -2.87
CA VAL A 271 -7.83 -0.28 -2.44
C VAL A 271 -8.40 -1.11 -1.27
N CYS A 272 -9.17 -0.54 -0.33
CA CYS A 272 -9.93 -1.34 0.65
C CYS A 272 -11.23 -0.63 1.03
N THR A 273 -12.16 -0.54 0.07
CA THR A 273 -13.52 -0.09 0.38
C THR A 273 -14.16 -1.10 1.33
N VAL A 274 -15.07 -0.64 2.20
CA VAL A 274 -16.13 -1.48 2.78
C VAL A 274 -16.60 -2.43 1.69
N THR A 275 -16.30 -3.73 1.80
CA THR A 275 -16.41 -4.69 0.70
C THR A 275 -17.85 -4.79 0.22
N GLN A 276 -18.23 -3.90 -0.69
CA GLN A 276 -19.49 -3.92 -1.40
C GLN A 276 -19.24 -4.78 -2.63
N LEU A 277 -19.18 -6.10 -2.40
CA LEU A 277 -18.98 -7.13 -3.42
C LEU A 277 -19.73 -6.78 -4.70
N LEU A 278 -18.99 -6.61 -5.81
CA LEU A 278 -19.56 -6.47 -7.15
C LEU A 278 -20.29 -7.76 -7.53
N ARG A 279 -21.60 -7.83 -7.23
CA ARG A 279 -22.47 -8.98 -7.55
C ARG A 279 -23.00 -9.00 -8.99
N ASN A 280 -22.43 -8.24 -9.92
CA ASN A 280 -22.93 -8.20 -11.30
C ASN A 280 -21.94 -8.84 -12.29
N ARG A 281 -22.28 -10.04 -12.79
CA ARG A 281 -21.56 -10.82 -13.82
C ARG A 281 -21.55 -10.19 -15.23
N CYS A 282 -21.63 -8.86 -15.38
CA CYS A 282 -21.76 -8.21 -16.68
C CYS A 282 -20.79 -7.05 -16.95
N SER A 283 -19.69 -6.90 -16.21
CA SER A 283 -18.72 -5.81 -16.44
C SER A 283 -17.54 -6.19 -17.36
N GLY A 284 -17.60 -7.34 -18.04
CA GLY A 284 -16.52 -7.90 -18.87
C GLY A 284 -16.62 -7.60 -20.38
N ALA A 285 -17.27 -6.52 -20.80
CA ALA A 285 -17.35 -6.14 -22.21
C ALA A 285 -17.25 -4.62 -22.39
N PHE A 286 -16.03 -4.09 -22.40
CA PHE A 286 -15.75 -2.80 -23.02
C PHE A 286 -14.81 -3.02 -24.20
N GLY A 287 -15.42 -3.14 -25.37
CA GLY A 287 -14.75 -3.15 -26.67
C GLY A 287 -15.60 -2.37 -27.66
N ASN A 288 -15.08 -1.20 -28.05
CA ASN A 288 -15.39 -0.38 -29.22
C ASN A 288 -16.74 0.36 -29.30
N GLY A 289 -16.63 1.67 -29.55
CA GLY A 289 -17.67 2.44 -30.25
C GLY A 289 -18.38 3.49 -29.41
N LEU A 290 -17.74 4.66 -29.24
CA LEU A 290 -18.48 5.91 -29.13
C LEU A 290 -19.15 6.14 -30.48
N ASP A 291 -20.48 6.04 -30.55
CA ASP A 291 -21.25 6.71 -31.59
C ASP A 291 -22.39 7.49 -30.94
N LEU A 292 -22.32 8.80 -31.10
CA LEU A 292 -23.32 9.78 -30.71
C LEU A 292 -24.21 10.00 -31.92
N SER A 293 -25.44 9.50 -31.88
CA SER A 293 -26.52 10.06 -32.69
C SER A 293 -27.86 9.94 -31.97
N GLU A 294 -28.48 11.10 -31.81
CA GLU A 294 -29.88 11.29 -31.41
C GLU A 294 -30.81 10.52 -32.35
N GLU A 295 -31.85 9.88 -31.80
CA GLU A 295 -33.19 10.02 -32.38
C GLU A 295 -34.31 9.71 -31.38
N SER A 296 -35.33 10.55 -31.48
CA SER A 296 -36.49 10.73 -30.61
C SER A 296 -37.62 9.68 -30.77
N ARG A 297 -38.45 9.57 -29.71
CA ARG A 297 -39.89 9.14 -29.61
C ARG A 297 -40.16 7.71 -29.07
N PRO A 298 -41.41 7.39 -28.63
CA PRO A 298 -42.12 7.94 -27.46
C PRO A 298 -42.67 6.81 -26.52
N SER A 299 -43.09 7.17 -25.30
CA SER A 299 -43.66 6.25 -24.31
C SER A 299 -44.98 5.60 -24.74
N PRO A 300 -45.23 4.30 -24.43
CA PRO A 300 -46.57 3.73 -24.49
C PRO A 300 -47.28 3.78 -23.12
N ALA A 301 -48.55 4.19 -23.18
CA ALA A 301 -49.49 4.33 -22.09
C ALA A 301 -49.82 3.00 -21.38
N ARG A 302 -50.11 3.08 -20.08
CA ARG A 302 -50.73 1.98 -19.31
C ARG A 302 -52.21 1.82 -19.68
N PRO A 303 -52.73 0.60 -19.82
CA PRO A 303 -54.16 0.34 -19.74
C PRO A 303 -54.64 0.33 -18.28
N ARG A 304 -55.94 0.60 -18.14
CA ARG A 304 -56.72 0.83 -16.90
C ARG A 304 -56.60 -0.27 -15.85
#